data_AF-A0A2H0BTF0-F1
#
_entry.id   AF-A0A2H0BTF0-F1
#
_cell.length_a   1.000
_cell.length_b   1.000
_cell.length_c   1.000
_cell.angle_alpha   90.00
_cell.angle_beta   90.00
_cell.angle_gamma   90.00
#
_symmetry.space_group_name_H-M   'P 1'
#
loop_
_entity.id
_entity.type
_entity.pdbx_description
1 polymer ?
#
loop_
_entity_poly.entity_id
_entity_poly.type
_entity_poly.pdbx_seq_one_letter_code
_entity_poly.pdbx_strand_id
1 'polypeptide(L)'
;MEYVSVTIPKATLKDMHKSLLMQHIVEEQIRHEHGLEASDYPASLLEIEKILGISPEMARELSYEIEDQLWEYSWYTYTDEWAWFRAQKDLLKDLGEKAKQVKQDELERRIDAIYRKKFDTFVGEIDMHEELTLRKNSSKKRAS
;
A
#
# COMPACT_ATOMS: atom_id res chain seq x y z
N MET A 1 23.85 7.60 40.55
CA MET A 1 23.38 7.05 39.27
C MET A 1 22.37 5.99 39.59
N GLU A 2 21.12 6.19 39.17
CA GLU A 2 20.08 5.17 39.25
C GLU A 2 20.07 4.42 37.92
N TYR A 3 20.06 3.09 37.99
CA TYR A 3 19.98 2.23 36.82
C TYR A 3 18.66 1.48 36.86
N VAL A 4 17.97 1.44 35.72
CA VAL A 4 16.78 0.63 35.51
C VAL A 4 17.13 -0.41 34.46
N SER A 5 16.95 -1.69 34.80
CA SER A 5 17.05 -2.79 33.85
C SER A 5 15.67 -3.25 33.43
N VAL A 6 15.47 -3.44 32.13
CA VAL A 6 14.24 -3.97 31.56
C VAL A 6 14.60 -5.24 30.79
N THR A 7 13.89 -6.33 31.08
CA THR A 7 14.02 -7.57 30.30
C THR A 7 12.92 -7.60 29.26
N ILE A 8 13.31 -7.61 27.99
CA ILE A 8 12.39 -7.62 26.85
C ILE A 8 12.53 -8.96 26.12
N PRO A 9 11.43 -9.68 25.84
CA PRO A 9 11.48 -10.87 25.00
C PRO A 9 12.03 -10.53 23.61
N LYS A 10 12.88 -11.40 23.05
CA LYS A 10 13.47 -11.19 21.72
C LYS A 10 12.42 -10.97 20.63
N ALA A 11 11.27 -11.65 20.71
CA ALA A 11 10.16 -11.48 19.78
C ALA A 11 9.64 -10.03 19.81
N THR A 12 9.36 -9.49 21.00
CA THR A 12 8.92 -8.10 21.17
C THR A 12 9.95 -7.11 20.63
N LEU A 13 11.25 -7.37 20.83
CA LEU A 13 12.30 -6.50 20.30
C LEU A 13 12.35 -6.51 18.76
N LYS A 14 12.05 -7.65 18.13
CA LYS A 14 11.90 -7.74 16.66
C LYS A 14 10.67 -6.98 16.17
N ASP A 15 9.55 -7.07 16.88
CA ASP A 15 8.33 -6.33 16.51
C ASP A 15 8.55 -4.81 16.62
N MET A 16 9.30 -4.38 17.65
CA MET A 16 9.74 -2.98 17.78
C MET A 16 10.65 -2.56 16.62
N HIS A 17 11.64 -3.38 16.24
CA HIS A 17 12.50 -3.13 15.09
C HIS A 17 11.67 -2.94 13.82
N LYS A 18 10.78 -3.90 13.51
CA LYS A 18 9.90 -3.83 12.33
C LYS A 18 9.04 -2.57 12.32
N SER A 19 8.44 -2.23 13.46
CA SER A 19 7.54 -1.06 13.56
C SER A 19 8.28 0.25 13.34
N LEU A 20 9.47 0.41 13.95
CA LEU A 20 10.28 1.61 13.78
C LEU A 20 10.84 1.72 12.35
N LEU A 21 11.22 0.60 11.73
CA LEU A 21 11.73 0.58 10.37
C LEU A 21 10.64 0.98 9.38
N MET A 22 9.45 0.42 9.53
CA MET A 22 8.27 0.79 8.75
C MET A 22 7.92 2.28 8.90
N GLN A 23 7.94 2.80 10.12
CA GLN A 23 7.70 4.22 10.37
C GLN A 23 8.72 5.10 9.64
N HIS A 24 10.01 4.76 9.75
CA HIS A 24 11.08 5.51 9.07
C HIS A 24 10.91 5.51 7.55
N ILE A 25 10.61 4.36 6.95
CA ILE A 25 10.36 4.23 5.49
C ILE A 25 9.19 5.13 5.06
N VAL A 26 8.07 5.11 5.80
CA VAL A 26 6.90 5.95 5.50
C VAL A 26 7.22 7.43 5.63
N GLU A 27 7.95 7.81 6.69
CA GLU A 27 8.38 9.20 6.88
C GLU A 27 9.29 9.68 5.75
N GLU A 28 10.24 8.84 5.31
CA GLU A 28 11.11 9.15 4.17
C GLU A 28 10.32 9.35 2.88
N GLN A 29 9.36 8.47 2.61
CA GLN A 29 8.50 8.59 1.44
C GLN A 29 7.69 9.90 1.45
N ILE A 30 7.08 10.24 2.60
CA ILE A 30 6.34 11.50 2.77
C ILE A 30 7.26 12.69 2.57
N ARG A 31 8.47 12.67 3.15
CA ARG A 31 9.44 13.76 3.00
C ARG A 31 9.84 13.95 1.53
N HIS A 32 10.14 12.86 0.84
CA HIS A 32 10.46 12.88 -0.58
C HIS A 32 9.31 13.47 -1.42
N GLU A 33 8.06 13.08 -1.17
CA GLU A 33 6.88 13.63 -1.84
C GLU A 33 6.70 15.14 -1.62
N HIS A 34 7.10 15.64 -0.44
CA HIS A 34 7.07 17.06 -0.10
C HIS A 34 8.35 17.81 -0.53
N GLY A 35 9.30 17.14 -1.19
CA GLY A 35 10.58 17.73 -1.59
C GLY A 35 11.47 18.14 -0.41
N LEU A 36 11.31 17.49 0.74
CA LEU A 36 12.12 17.69 1.94
C LEU A 36 13.40 16.83 1.85
N GLU A 37 14.44 17.24 2.57
CA GLU A 37 15.68 16.46 2.70
C GLU A 37 15.42 15.10 3.35
N ALA A 38 16.19 14.08 3.01
CA ALA A 38 16.14 12.77 3.67
C ALA A 38 16.41 12.91 5.18
N SER A 39 15.72 12.11 5.98
CA SER A 39 15.97 12.00 7.42
C SER A 39 17.10 11.01 7.70
N ASP A 40 17.84 11.27 8.77
CA ASP A 40 18.87 10.34 9.23
C ASP A 40 18.25 9.04 9.71
N TYR A 41 18.98 7.94 9.52
CA TYR A 41 18.56 6.63 10.04
C TYR A 41 18.45 6.67 11.57
N PRO A 42 17.32 6.23 12.17
CA PRO A 42 17.09 6.44 13.60
C PRO A 42 18.12 5.72 14.50
N ALA A 43 18.71 6.46 15.45
CA ALA A 43 19.69 5.91 16.38
C ALA A 43 19.14 4.76 17.24
N SER A 44 17.85 4.83 17.61
CA SER A 44 17.16 3.75 18.33
C SER A 44 17.12 2.45 17.52
N LEU A 45 17.02 2.56 16.20
CA LEU A 45 16.94 1.43 15.30
C LEU A 45 18.30 0.74 15.16
N LEU A 46 19.38 1.53 15.03
CA LEU A 46 20.76 1.04 15.06
C LEU A 46 21.09 0.27 16.36
N GLU A 47 20.66 0.78 17.51
CA GLU A 47 20.90 0.10 18.79
C GLU A 47 20.10 -1.22 18.89
N ILE A 48 18.85 -1.24 18.42
CA ILE A 48 18.05 -2.47 18.37
C ILE A 48 18.69 -3.49 17.43
N GLU A 49 19.14 -3.09 16.25
CA GLU A 49 19.83 -3.96 15.28
C GLU A 49 21.09 -4.57 15.87
N LYS A 50 21.88 -3.77 16.57
CA LYS A 50 23.07 -4.22 17.29
C LYS A 50 22.74 -5.25 18.38
N ILE A 51 21.69 -5.02 19.17
CA ILE A 51 21.23 -5.97 20.19
C ILE A 51 20.73 -7.27 19.55
N LEU A 52 20.03 -7.17 18.41
CA LEU A 52 19.49 -8.32 17.68
C LEU A 52 20.55 -9.07 16.86
N GLY A 53 21.72 -8.46 16.62
CA GLY A 53 22.79 -9.01 15.79
C GLY A 53 22.47 -8.93 14.29
N ILE A 54 21.73 -7.91 13.88
CA ILE A 54 21.37 -7.64 12.47
C ILE A 54 22.54 -6.90 11.81
N SER A 55 23.06 -7.44 10.70
CA SER A 55 24.10 -6.75 9.92
C SER A 55 23.50 -5.63 9.05
N PRO A 56 24.31 -4.67 8.56
CA PRO A 56 23.82 -3.64 7.63
C PRO A 56 23.17 -4.23 6.37
N GLU A 57 23.69 -5.35 5.86
CA GLU A 57 23.12 -6.04 4.69
C GLU A 57 21.75 -6.62 5.02
N MET A 58 21.61 -7.26 6.18
CA MET A 58 20.32 -7.80 6.65
C MET A 58 19.31 -6.68 6.91
N ALA A 59 19.74 -5.56 7.51
CA ALA A 59 18.88 -4.41 7.74
C ALA A 59 18.32 -3.88 6.41
N ARG A 60 19.16 -3.75 5.39
CA ARG A 60 18.74 -3.33 4.05
C ARG A 60 17.78 -4.32 3.39
N GLU A 61 18.03 -5.64 3.51
CA GLU A 61 17.09 -6.66 3.00
C GLU A 61 15.73 -6.58 3.70
N LEU A 62 15.71 -6.36 5.02
CA LEU A 62 14.48 -6.16 5.78
C LEU A 62 13.75 -4.87 5.37
N SER A 63 14.49 -3.79 5.05
CA SER A 63 13.88 -2.58 4.52
C SER A 63 13.15 -2.83 3.20
N TYR A 64 13.78 -3.55 2.26
CA TYR A 64 13.13 -3.91 0.99
C TYR A 64 11.88 -4.78 1.20
N GLU A 65 11.94 -5.75 2.10
CA GLU A 65 10.77 -6.58 2.43
C GLU A 65 9.62 -5.73 2.99
N ILE A 66 9.92 -4.74 3.84
CA ILE A 66 8.90 -3.84 4.40
C ILE A 66 8.36 -2.89 3.33
N GLU A 67 9.21 -2.36 2.45
CA GLU A 67 8.79 -1.53 1.32
C GLU A 67 7.84 -2.31 0.41
N ASP A 68 8.16 -3.56 0.07
CA ASP A 68 7.29 -4.44 -0.73
C ASP A 68 5.94 -4.68 -0.01
N GLN A 69 5.95 -4.97 1.30
CA GLN A 69 4.73 -5.14 2.10
C GLN A 69 3.86 -3.88 2.11
N LEU A 70 4.48 -2.70 2.29
CA LEU A 70 3.79 -1.41 2.26
C LEU A 70 3.19 -1.13 0.88
N TRP A 71 3.94 -1.45 -0.17
CA TRP A 71 3.48 -1.32 -1.54
C TRP A 71 2.27 -2.23 -1.82
N GLU A 72 2.36 -3.52 -1.50
CA GLU A 72 1.27 -4.49 -1.67
C GLU A 72 0.00 -4.05 -0.91
N TYR A 73 0.16 -3.61 0.34
CA TYR A 73 -0.96 -3.12 1.14
C TYR A 73 -1.59 -1.85 0.53
N SER A 74 -0.75 -0.91 0.07
CA SER A 74 -1.20 0.33 -0.56
C SER A 74 -1.95 0.04 -1.86
N TRP A 75 -1.42 -0.88 -2.67
CA TRP A 75 -2.06 -1.33 -3.90
C TRP A 75 -3.41 -1.99 -3.62
N TYR A 76 -3.47 -2.92 -2.66
CA TYR A 76 -4.73 -3.55 -2.25
C TYR A 76 -5.76 -2.52 -1.80
N THR A 77 -5.37 -1.61 -0.90
CA THR A 77 -6.28 -0.56 -0.38
C THR A 77 -6.78 0.35 -1.50
N TYR A 78 -5.86 0.80 -2.36
CA TYR A 78 -6.20 1.66 -3.49
C TYR A 78 -7.16 0.97 -4.48
N THR A 79 -6.89 -0.28 -4.84
CA THR A 79 -7.72 -1.04 -5.78
C THR A 79 -9.12 -1.30 -5.23
N ASP A 80 -9.24 -1.57 -3.93
CA ASP A 80 -10.52 -1.73 -3.24
C ASP A 80 -11.35 -0.44 -3.26
N GLU A 81 -10.75 0.67 -2.84
CA GLU A 81 -11.39 1.98 -2.85
C GLU A 81 -11.80 2.42 -4.27
N TRP A 82 -10.92 2.18 -5.25
CA TRP A 82 -11.19 2.46 -6.65
C TRP A 82 -12.38 1.66 -7.17
N ALA A 83 -12.40 0.34 -6.94
CA ALA A 83 -13.49 -0.54 -7.37
C ALA A 83 -14.83 -0.13 -6.73
N TRP A 84 -14.83 0.23 -5.45
CA TRP A 84 -16.01 0.72 -4.75
C TRP A 84 -16.54 2.03 -5.36
N PHE A 85 -15.64 3.01 -5.54
CA PHE A 85 -15.99 4.28 -6.18
C PHE A 85 -16.53 4.10 -7.60
N ARG A 86 -15.95 3.16 -8.36
CA ARG A 86 -16.39 2.85 -9.72
C ARG A 86 -17.78 2.23 -9.74
N ALA A 87 -18.06 1.30 -8.82
CA ALA A 87 -19.39 0.72 -8.64
C ALA A 87 -20.44 1.79 -8.31
N GLN A 88 -20.10 2.73 -7.42
CA GLN A 88 -20.96 3.86 -7.09
C GLN A 88 -21.27 4.73 -8.32
N LYS A 89 -20.25 5.08 -9.12
CA LYS A 89 -20.43 5.87 -10.34
C LYS A 89 -21.31 5.16 -11.38
N ASP A 90 -21.09 3.87 -11.58
CA ASP A 90 -21.90 3.06 -12.50
C ASP A 90 -23.37 3.04 -12.05
N LEU A 91 -23.63 2.80 -10.75
CA LEU A 91 -24.99 2.79 -10.22
C LEU A 91 -25.70 4.15 -10.38
N LEU A 92 -25.00 5.24 -10.06
CA LEU A 92 -25.57 6.60 -10.18
C LEU A 92 -25.87 6.95 -11.64
N LYS A 93 -25.02 6.51 -12.57
CA LYS A 93 -25.26 6.67 -14.01
C LYS A 93 -26.49 5.88 -14.46
N ASP A 94 -26.66 4.65 -13.99
CA ASP A 94 -27.79 3.79 -14.35
C ASP A 94 -29.12 4.28 -13.75
N LEU A 95 -29.11 4.82 -12.53
CA LEU A 95 -30.30 5.35 -11.86
C LEU A 95 -30.68 6.77 -12.33
N GLY A 96 -29.70 7.59 -12.71
CA GLY A 96 -29.92 8.99 -13.09
C GLY A 96 -30.68 9.76 -12.01
N GLU A 97 -31.73 10.49 -12.41
CA GLU A 97 -32.58 11.27 -11.49
C GLU A 97 -33.32 10.40 -10.45
N LYS A 98 -33.52 9.10 -10.70
CA LYS A 98 -34.18 8.19 -9.75
C LYS A 98 -33.32 7.91 -8.52
N ALA A 99 -32.01 8.15 -8.58
CA ALA A 99 -31.11 7.98 -7.43
C ALA A 99 -31.55 8.82 -6.22
N LYS A 100 -32.12 10.01 -6.45
CA LYS A 100 -32.61 10.92 -5.39
C LYS A 100 -33.79 10.37 -4.59
N GLN A 101 -34.46 9.32 -5.10
CA GLN A 101 -35.65 8.72 -4.49
C GLN A 101 -35.35 7.38 -3.81
N VAL A 102 -34.15 6.83 -3.98
CA VAL A 102 -33.73 5.57 -3.37
C VAL A 102 -33.14 5.85 -1.99
N LYS A 103 -33.49 5.02 -1.00
CA LYS A 103 -32.90 5.11 0.34
C LYS A 103 -31.42 4.77 0.30
N GLN A 104 -30.63 5.42 1.15
CA GLN A 104 -29.18 5.22 1.23
C GLN A 104 -28.77 3.75 1.40
N ASP A 105 -29.41 3.02 2.33
CA ASP A 105 -29.11 1.59 2.57
C ASP A 105 -29.36 0.71 1.34
N GLU A 106 -30.34 1.06 0.53
CA GLU A 106 -30.67 0.34 -0.70
C GLU A 106 -29.68 0.69 -1.83
N LEU A 107 -29.15 1.92 -1.85
CA LEU A 107 -28.04 2.29 -2.73
C LEU A 107 -26.79 1.49 -2.37
N GLU A 108 -26.41 1.45 -1.10
CA GLU A 108 -25.21 0.74 -0.63
C GLU A 108 -25.26 -0.76 -0.96
N ARG A 109 -26.40 -1.42 -0.78
CA ARG A 109 -26.58 -2.83 -1.18
C ARG A 109 -26.39 -3.04 -2.69
N ARG A 110 -26.87 -2.11 -3.51
CA ARG A 110 -26.72 -2.17 -4.96
C ARG A 110 -25.29 -1.89 -5.40
N ILE A 111 -24.60 -0.97 -4.71
CA ILE A 111 -23.17 -0.70 -4.92
C ILE A 111 -22.37 -1.96 -4.61
N ASP A 112 -22.57 -2.58 -3.45
CA ASP A 112 -21.88 -3.82 -3.05
C ASP A 112 -22.11 -4.95 -4.08
N ALA A 113 -23.34 -5.09 -4.59
CA ALA A 113 -23.64 -6.08 -5.63
C ALA A 113 -22.89 -5.82 -6.95
N ILE A 114 -22.77 -4.55 -7.37
CA ILE A 114 -22.00 -4.17 -8.58
C ILE A 114 -20.50 -4.36 -8.34
N TYR A 115 -20.00 -3.90 -7.19
CA TYR A 115 -18.62 -4.04 -6.75
C TYR A 115 -18.19 -5.52 -6.80
N ARG A 116 -18.91 -6.43 -6.11
CA ARG A 116 -18.59 -7.86 -6.10
C ARG A 116 -18.62 -8.52 -7.47
N LYS A 117 -19.52 -8.04 -8.35
CA LYS A 117 -19.69 -8.60 -9.70
C LYS A 117 -18.61 -8.14 -10.67
N LYS A 118 -18.12 -6.90 -10.53
CA LYS A 118 -17.24 -6.24 -11.49
C LYS A 118 -15.85 -5.92 -10.94
N PHE A 119 -15.52 -6.38 -9.73
CA PHE A 119 -14.25 -6.08 -9.05
C PHE A 119 -13.04 -6.26 -9.99
N ASP A 120 -12.85 -7.46 -10.55
CA ASP A 120 -11.73 -7.76 -11.45
C ASP A 120 -11.70 -6.85 -12.69
N THR A 121 -12.87 -6.47 -13.20
CA THR A 121 -12.98 -5.52 -14.32
C THR A 121 -12.50 -4.14 -13.92
N PHE A 122 -12.86 -3.67 -12.72
CA PHE A 122 -12.43 -2.36 -12.22
C PHE A 122 -10.94 -2.32 -11.89
N VAL A 123 -10.38 -3.41 -11.35
CA VAL A 123 -8.93 -3.54 -11.12
C VAL A 123 -8.17 -3.50 -12.45
N GLY A 124 -8.68 -4.17 -13.49
CA GLY A 124 -8.09 -4.10 -14.83
C GLY A 124 -8.06 -2.70 -15.46
N GLU A 125 -8.87 -1.73 -15.00
CA GLU A 125 -8.81 -0.34 -15.47
C GLU A 125 -7.55 0.40 -14.98
N ILE A 126 -7.00 -0.01 -13.84
CA ILE A 126 -5.85 0.64 -13.18
C ILE A 126 -4.60 -0.23 -13.20
N ASP A 127 -4.71 -1.51 -13.56
CA ASP A 127 -3.58 -2.40 -13.70
C ASP A 127 -2.76 -2.05 -14.96
N MET A 128 -1.64 -1.35 -14.73
CA MET A 128 -0.74 -0.91 -15.79
C MET A 128 0.11 -2.05 -16.42
N HIS A 129 -0.01 -3.30 -15.94
CA HIS A 129 0.75 -4.42 -16.52
C HIS A 129 0.25 -4.86 -17.92
N GLU A 130 -1.04 -4.71 -18.23
CA GLU A 130 -1.58 -5.07 -19.56
C GLU A 130 -1.17 -4.08 -20.68
N GLU A 131 -1.06 -2.78 -20.39
CA GLU A 131 -0.66 -1.80 -21.42
C GLU A 131 0.78 -1.98 -21.91
N LEU A 132 1.69 -2.42 -21.04
CA LEU A 132 3.10 -2.63 -21.39
C LEU A 132 3.31 -3.83 -22.34
N THR A 133 2.48 -4.87 -22.24
CA THR A 133 2.55 -6.04 -23.12
C THR A 133 1.95 -5.75 -24.50
N LEU A 134 0.85 -4.99 -24.57
CA LEU A 134 0.22 -4.58 -25.83
C LEU A 134 1.09 -3.61 -26.66
N ARG A 135 1.81 -2.69 -26.01
CA ARG A 135 2.76 -1.77 -26.68
C ARG A 135 4.00 -2.48 -27.25
N LYS A 136 4.49 -3.54 -26.60
CA LYS A 136 5.61 -4.37 -27.11
C LYS A 136 5.23 -5.21 -28.33
N ASN A 137 3.99 -5.68 -28.41
CA ASN A 137 3.53 -6.51 -29.53
C ASN A 137 3.18 -5.69 -30.79
N SER A 138 2.68 -4.46 -30.63
CA SER A 138 2.40 -3.55 -31.74
C SER A 138 3.67 -2.95 -32.37
N SER A 139 4.75 -2.81 -31.62
CA SER A 139 6.06 -2.37 -32.11
C SER A 139 6.82 -3.46 -32.88
N LYS A 140 6.65 -4.75 -32.54
CA LYS A 140 7.18 -5.87 -33.36
C LYS A 140 6.47 -6.04 -34.71
N LYS A 141 5.17 -5.79 -34.78
CA LYS A 141 4.39 -5.89 -36.04
C LYS A 141 4.67 -4.78 -37.06
N ARG A 142 5.29 -3.67 -36.65
CA ARG A 142 5.71 -2.58 -37.56
C ARG A 142 7.14 -2.73 -38.08
N ALA A 143 7.88 -3.72 -37.57
CA ALA A 143 9.27 -4.00 -37.95
C ALA A 143 9.43 -5.30 -38.76
N SER A 144 8.32 -5.87 -39.26
CA SER A 144 8.26 -6.93 -40.27
C SER A 144 7.45 -6.43 -41.45
#